data_AF-A0A2P4YP20-F1
#
_entry.id   AF-A0A2P4YP20-F1
#
_cell.length_a   1.000
_cell.length_b   1.000
_cell.length_c   1.000
_cell.angle_alpha   90.00
_cell.angle_beta   90.00
_cell.angle_gamma   90.00
#
_symmetry.space_group_name_H-M   'P 1'
#
loop_
_entity.id
_entity.type
_entity.pdbx_description
1 polymer ?
#
loop_
_entity_poly.entity_id
_entity_poly.type
_entity_poly.pdbx_seq_one_letter_code
_entity_poly.pdbx_strand_id
1 'polypeptide(L)'
;MAGPMCVECEDTAAAVHCNDCEDVYCPLCFEAQHHAGSRLRHTKTELEGVASPPPPPPPLEPAPPTEDEAIPPPPTEAPPSPVKISTTEAPVTSESEEEDGSSDDDELMREIEETPSALMKDAAFIPLRLDEDERALFNLLDAALNVSEYTDKVDVLSYRSPVKRVIHELNETFGVLSGLMIANDFRQGRRLVQDKQFKDNEDFFRQVFEIGRRYKIMNPERMRNNYGKMIYLLQDANLREIRNYLGFSCVAPIKTVASLLKERHALDMLRDSRCEAATSVAAVDPDLLADPTALQRFAHDKQQAIEGLVRDYASASLSEEEIRLCLASISDSQSYLASNRSPITRMIDYL
;
A
#
# COMPACT_ATOMS: atom_id res chain seq x y z
N MET A 1 -36.41 22.75 -11.41
CA MET A 1 -35.85 21.83 -10.41
C MET A 1 -34.80 21.02 -11.14
N ALA A 2 -33.56 21.01 -10.66
CA ALA A 2 -32.53 20.13 -11.23
C ALA A 2 -32.95 18.68 -10.95
N GLY A 3 -32.94 17.82 -11.97
CA GLY A 3 -33.23 16.40 -11.80
C GLY A 3 -32.16 15.71 -10.93
N PRO A 4 -32.47 14.52 -10.38
CA PRO A 4 -31.49 13.75 -9.62
C PRO A 4 -30.28 13.38 -10.50
N MET A 5 -29.07 13.42 -9.92
CA MET A 5 -27.83 13.00 -10.59
C MET A 5 -27.62 11.50 -10.41
N CYS A 6 -26.88 10.87 -11.32
CA CYS A 6 -26.52 9.47 -11.21
C CYS A 6 -25.70 9.21 -9.94
N VAL A 7 -26.10 8.22 -9.14
CA VAL A 7 -25.43 7.86 -7.88
C VAL A 7 -24.01 7.28 -8.07
N GLU A 8 -23.72 6.74 -9.26
CA GLU A 8 -22.43 6.08 -9.53
C GLU A 8 -21.38 7.04 -10.08
N CYS A 9 -21.75 7.89 -11.05
CA CYS A 9 -20.79 8.79 -11.66
C CYS A 9 -20.89 10.23 -11.15
N GLU A 10 -22.01 10.64 -10.55
CA GLU A 10 -22.31 12.03 -10.14
C GLU A 10 -22.15 13.11 -11.24
N ASP A 11 -21.81 12.70 -12.46
CA ASP A 11 -21.44 13.56 -13.58
C ASP A 11 -22.60 13.84 -14.55
N THR A 12 -23.59 12.94 -14.59
CA THR A 12 -24.71 13.01 -15.54
C THR A 12 -26.05 12.88 -14.83
N ALA A 13 -27.09 13.50 -15.39
CA ALA A 13 -28.45 13.37 -14.86
C ALA A 13 -28.92 11.91 -14.91
N ALA A 14 -29.54 11.47 -13.82
CA ALA A 14 -30.09 10.11 -13.77
C ALA A 14 -31.30 9.99 -14.69
N ALA A 15 -31.35 8.89 -15.45
CA ALA A 15 -32.42 8.56 -16.37
C ALA A 15 -33.06 7.20 -16.07
N VAL A 16 -32.48 6.41 -15.17
CA VAL A 16 -32.92 5.05 -14.84
C VAL A 16 -32.97 4.90 -13.32
N HIS A 17 -34.09 4.44 -12.77
CA HIS A 17 -34.22 4.01 -11.37
C HIS A 17 -34.20 2.49 -11.29
N CYS A 18 -33.40 1.92 -10.39
CA CYS A 18 -33.41 0.50 -10.08
C CYS A 18 -34.33 0.24 -8.88
N ASN A 19 -35.37 -0.58 -9.05
CA ASN A 19 -36.35 -0.81 -7.99
C ASN A 19 -35.84 -1.72 -6.87
N ASP A 20 -34.81 -2.53 -7.14
CA ASP A 20 -34.23 -3.47 -6.17
C ASP A 20 -33.04 -2.87 -5.41
N CYS A 21 -32.36 -1.88 -6.00
CA CYS A 21 -31.31 -1.10 -5.33
C CYS A 21 -31.84 0.18 -4.68
N GLU A 22 -33.06 0.61 -5.06
CA GLU A 22 -33.65 1.90 -4.65
C GLU A 22 -32.78 3.12 -5.03
N ASP A 23 -31.99 2.96 -6.11
CA ASP A 23 -30.96 3.89 -6.55
C ASP A 23 -31.22 4.41 -7.98
N VAL A 24 -30.69 5.59 -8.29
CA VAL A 24 -30.84 6.27 -9.59
C VAL A 24 -29.52 6.36 -10.37
N TYR A 25 -29.56 5.99 -11.64
CA TYR A 25 -28.41 5.82 -12.52
C TYR A 25 -28.57 6.55 -13.85
N CYS A 26 -27.47 6.88 -14.51
CA CYS A 26 -27.47 7.15 -15.94
C CYS A 26 -27.53 5.82 -16.73
N PRO A 27 -27.90 5.83 -18.02
CA PRO A 27 -28.06 4.59 -18.79
C PRO A 27 -26.79 3.72 -18.86
N LEU A 28 -25.62 4.35 -18.96
CA LEU A 28 -24.32 3.67 -19.04
C LEU A 28 -23.94 3.01 -17.71
N CYS A 29 -24.08 3.73 -16.59
CA CYS A 29 -23.80 3.18 -15.26
C CYS A 29 -24.79 2.08 -14.89
N PHE A 30 -26.06 2.19 -15.30
CA PHE A 30 -27.04 1.13 -15.10
C PHE A 30 -26.62 -0.15 -15.83
N GLU A 31 -26.28 -0.08 -17.11
CA GLU A 31 -25.82 -1.24 -17.87
C GLU A 31 -24.54 -1.83 -17.28
N ALA A 32 -23.55 -1.01 -16.93
CA ALA A 32 -22.32 -1.47 -16.30
C ALA A 32 -22.55 -2.19 -14.96
N GLN A 33 -23.41 -1.67 -14.09
CA GLN A 33 -23.68 -2.28 -12.78
C GLN A 33 -24.66 -3.47 -12.82
N HIS A 34 -25.45 -3.58 -13.89
CA HIS A 34 -26.50 -4.59 -14.04
C HIS A 34 -26.25 -5.58 -15.19
N HIS A 35 -25.05 -5.62 -15.79
CA HIS A 35 -24.73 -6.58 -16.85
C HIS A 35 -24.36 -7.99 -16.37
N ALA A 36 -24.14 -8.20 -15.06
CA ALA A 36 -23.69 -9.48 -14.52
C ALA A 36 -24.11 -9.74 -13.06
N GLY A 37 -24.07 -11.01 -12.65
CA GLY A 37 -24.30 -11.42 -11.25
C GLY A 37 -25.77 -11.39 -10.81
N SER A 38 -25.98 -11.22 -9.51
CA SER A 38 -27.33 -11.16 -8.90
C SER A 38 -28.12 -9.93 -9.37
N ARG A 39 -27.44 -8.85 -9.75
CA ARG A 39 -28.02 -7.58 -10.21
C ARG A 39 -28.57 -7.63 -11.63
N LEU A 40 -28.22 -8.65 -12.41
CA LEU A 40 -28.77 -8.88 -13.75
C LEU A 40 -30.31 -9.02 -13.75
N ARG A 41 -30.88 -9.47 -12.62
CA ARG A 41 -32.32 -9.69 -12.45
C ARG A 41 -33.07 -8.48 -11.89
N HIS A 42 -32.37 -7.39 -11.59
CA HIS A 42 -33.02 -6.22 -11.03
C HIS A 42 -33.91 -5.54 -12.08
N THR A 43 -35.03 -5.02 -11.62
CA THR A 43 -36.04 -4.35 -12.45
C THR A 43 -35.78 -2.84 -12.48
N LYS A 44 -35.99 -2.24 -13.66
CA LYS A 44 -35.72 -0.82 -13.88
C LYS A 44 -36.96 -0.05 -14.30
N THR A 45 -36.98 1.23 -13.96
CA THR A 45 -37.99 2.21 -14.39
C THR A 45 -37.28 3.42 -14.98
N GLU A 46 -37.72 3.88 -16.15
CA GLU A 46 -37.14 5.06 -16.80
C GLU A 46 -37.72 6.34 -16.20
N LEU A 47 -36.84 7.30 -15.90
CA LEU A 47 -37.21 8.61 -15.37
C LEU A 47 -37.46 9.56 -16.57
N GLU A 48 -38.70 10.04 -16.72
CA GLU A 48 -39.06 10.95 -17.81
C GLU A 48 -38.29 12.28 -17.72
N GLY A 49 -37.38 12.57 -18.66
CA GLY A 49 -36.71 13.88 -18.70
C GLY A 49 -35.44 14.07 -19.55
N VAL A 50 -34.88 13.08 -20.23
CA VAL A 50 -33.60 13.27 -20.97
C VAL A 50 -33.63 12.63 -22.36
N ALA A 51 -33.42 13.45 -23.39
CA ALA A 51 -33.39 13.06 -24.80
C ALA A 51 -32.14 12.24 -25.14
N SER A 52 -32.33 11.17 -25.93
CA SER A 52 -31.26 10.26 -26.37
C SER A 52 -30.23 10.93 -27.28
N PRO A 53 -28.92 10.62 -27.17
CA PRO A 53 -27.90 11.12 -28.09
C PRO A 53 -27.97 10.41 -29.47
N PRO A 54 -27.58 11.10 -30.57
CA PRO A 54 -27.59 10.52 -31.92
C PRO A 54 -26.45 9.49 -32.14
N PRO A 55 -26.63 8.55 -33.10
CA PRO A 55 -25.69 7.46 -33.34
C PRO A 55 -24.37 7.92 -34.00
N PRO A 56 -23.26 7.18 -33.78
CA PRO A 56 -21.94 7.51 -34.33
C PRO A 56 -21.81 7.17 -35.83
N PRO A 57 -20.92 7.88 -36.56
CA PRO A 57 -20.66 7.61 -37.98
C PRO A 57 -19.81 6.34 -38.21
N PRO A 58 -19.89 5.74 -39.42
CA PRO A 58 -19.22 4.47 -39.73
C PRO A 58 -17.69 4.60 -39.89
N PRO A 59 -16.91 3.51 -39.66
CA PRO A 59 -15.45 3.53 -39.69
C PRO A 59 -14.88 3.62 -41.12
N LEU A 60 -13.79 4.37 -41.28
CA LEU A 60 -12.96 4.45 -42.49
C LEU A 60 -11.98 3.25 -42.57
N GLU A 61 -11.77 2.74 -43.79
CA GLU A 61 -10.87 1.62 -44.08
C GLU A 61 -9.37 1.99 -43.93
N PRO A 62 -8.50 1.06 -43.50
CA PRO A 62 -7.06 1.32 -43.35
C PRO A 62 -6.29 1.19 -44.68
N ALA A 63 -5.36 2.13 -44.89
CA ALA A 63 -4.42 2.18 -46.01
C ALA A 63 -3.34 1.07 -45.94
N PRO A 64 -2.74 0.68 -47.09
CA PRO A 64 -1.78 -0.43 -47.16
C PRO A 64 -0.39 -0.07 -46.57
N PRO A 65 0.40 -1.08 -46.16
CA PRO A 65 1.69 -0.88 -45.50
C PRO A 65 2.82 -0.55 -46.49
N THR A 66 3.72 0.34 -46.09
CA THR A 66 4.98 0.66 -46.78
C THR A 66 6.14 -0.21 -46.28
N GLU A 67 7.07 -0.51 -47.20
CA GLU A 67 8.17 -1.46 -47.09
C GLU A 67 9.37 -0.96 -46.26
N ASP A 68 9.97 -1.94 -45.54
CA ASP A 68 11.36 -2.12 -45.08
C ASP A 68 12.34 -0.95 -44.90
N GLU A 69 12.85 -0.81 -43.67
CA GLU A 69 14.28 -0.53 -43.44
C GLU A 69 14.85 -1.53 -42.41
N ALA A 70 15.78 -2.35 -42.88
CA ALA A 70 16.50 -3.37 -42.11
C ALA A 70 17.64 -2.74 -41.30
N ILE A 71 17.63 -2.96 -39.98
CA ILE A 71 18.75 -2.61 -39.08
C ILE A 71 19.47 -3.93 -38.68
N PRO A 72 20.81 -4.01 -38.79
CA PRO A 72 21.56 -5.25 -38.58
C PRO A 72 21.62 -5.66 -37.09
N PRO A 73 21.79 -6.97 -36.79
CA PRO A 73 21.81 -7.50 -35.43
C PRO A 73 23.12 -7.18 -34.68
N PRO A 74 23.09 -7.05 -33.35
CA PRO A 74 24.28 -6.86 -32.52
C PRO A 74 25.07 -8.18 -32.34
N PRO A 75 26.38 -8.10 -32.04
CA PRO A 75 27.26 -9.26 -31.95
C PRO A 75 27.00 -10.11 -30.71
N THR A 76 27.09 -11.42 -30.92
CA THR A 76 27.03 -12.52 -29.96
C THR A 76 28.31 -12.59 -29.11
N GLU A 77 28.18 -12.41 -27.80
CA GLU A 77 29.19 -12.87 -26.83
C GLU A 77 28.68 -14.12 -26.09
N ALA A 78 29.56 -15.12 -26.01
CA ALA A 78 29.31 -16.44 -25.46
C ALA A 78 29.32 -16.44 -23.92
N PRO A 79 28.57 -17.35 -23.27
CA PRO A 79 28.46 -17.40 -21.81
C PRO A 79 29.68 -18.06 -21.16
N PRO A 80 30.15 -17.59 -19.98
CA PRO A 80 31.10 -18.35 -19.18
C PRO A 80 30.42 -19.50 -18.42
N SER A 81 31.08 -20.65 -18.46
CA SER A 81 30.74 -21.90 -17.75
C SER A 81 31.20 -21.89 -16.27
N PRO A 82 30.71 -22.83 -15.43
CA PRO A 82 30.54 -22.63 -14.00
C PRO A 82 31.79 -22.96 -13.16
N VAL A 83 32.03 -22.17 -12.11
CA VAL A 83 33.08 -22.44 -11.10
C VAL A 83 32.50 -23.28 -9.96
N LYS A 84 33.24 -24.34 -9.63
CA LYS A 84 32.92 -25.40 -8.67
C LYS A 84 33.02 -24.94 -7.22
N ILE A 85 32.03 -25.39 -6.44
CA ILE A 85 32.02 -25.44 -4.98
C ILE A 85 33.11 -26.42 -4.53
N SER A 86 33.94 -26.02 -3.56
CA SER A 86 34.84 -26.93 -2.86
C SER A 86 34.62 -26.84 -1.36
N THR A 87 34.13 -27.95 -0.83
CA THR A 87 34.06 -28.35 0.58
C THR A 87 35.46 -28.60 1.15
N THR A 88 35.70 -28.19 2.39
CA THR A 88 36.72 -28.81 3.26
C THR A 88 36.20 -28.86 4.70
N GLU A 89 36.20 -30.09 5.22
CA GLU A 89 35.89 -30.49 6.59
C GLU A 89 37.00 -30.13 7.58
N ALA A 90 36.65 -30.24 8.87
CA ALA A 90 37.40 -29.93 10.08
C ALA A 90 38.72 -30.72 10.27
N PRO A 91 39.48 -30.36 11.33
CA PRO A 91 39.66 -31.37 12.36
C PRO A 91 39.50 -30.89 13.81
N VAL A 92 39.13 -31.87 14.63
CA VAL A 92 38.82 -31.91 16.06
C VAL A 92 40.08 -31.87 16.94
N THR A 93 39.97 -31.32 18.15
CA THR A 93 40.63 -31.63 19.46
C THR A 93 40.60 -30.35 20.31
N SER A 94 40.36 -30.30 21.61
CA SER A 94 40.41 -31.27 22.73
C SER A 94 39.60 -30.73 23.91
N GLU A 95 39.13 -31.65 24.76
CA GLU A 95 38.40 -31.46 26.01
C GLU A 95 39.22 -30.71 27.09
N SER A 96 38.52 -29.90 27.89
CA SER A 96 38.80 -29.74 29.32
C SER A 96 37.51 -29.27 30.01
N GLU A 97 36.91 -30.19 30.76
CA GLU A 97 35.83 -29.94 31.72
C GLU A 97 36.40 -29.18 32.92
N GLU A 98 35.81 -28.04 33.25
CA GLU A 98 35.78 -27.54 34.64
C GLU A 98 34.35 -27.07 34.92
N GLU A 99 33.69 -27.82 35.82
CA GLU A 99 32.43 -27.47 36.45
C GLU A 99 32.63 -26.20 37.29
N ASP A 100 31.85 -25.15 37.03
CA ASP A 100 31.50 -24.20 38.09
C ASP A 100 30.03 -23.83 37.97
N GLY A 101 29.28 -24.09 39.04
CA GLY A 101 27.84 -23.96 39.10
C GLY A 101 27.43 -22.50 39.15
N SER A 102 26.78 -22.02 38.09
CA SER A 102 26.06 -20.74 38.12
C SER A 102 24.64 -20.91 37.59
N SER A 103 23.72 -21.07 38.54
CA SER A 103 22.37 -20.51 38.54
C SER A 103 21.50 -20.74 37.29
N ASP A 104 20.65 -21.79 37.35
CA ASP A 104 19.49 -21.95 36.45
C ASP A 104 18.60 -20.68 36.36
N ASP A 105 18.68 -19.77 37.36
CA ASP A 105 17.96 -18.50 37.34
C ASP A 105 18.52 -17.48 36.32
N ASP A 106 19.81 -17.55 35.94
CA ASP A 106 20.42 -16.60 34.97
C ASP A 106 20.08 -16.97 33.51
N GLU A 107 19.86 -18.25 33.22
CA GLU A 107 19.41 -18.73 31.92
C GLU A 107 17.91 -18.47 31.73
N LEU A 108 17.11 -18.69 32.77
CA LEU A 108 15.68 -18.35 32.78
C LEU A 108 15.43 -16.83 32.67
N MET A 109 16.28 -15.99 33.27
CA MET A 109 16.22 -14.52 33.16
C MET A 109 16.56 -14.03 31.74
N ARG A 110 17.52 -14.67 31.05
CA ARG A 110 17.86 -14.34 29.65
C ARG A 110 16.77 -14.79 28.67
N GLU A 111 16.10 -15.92 28.91
CA GLU A 111 14.96 -16.38 28.10
C GLU A 111 13.73 -15.45 28.22
N ILE A 112 13.53 -14.82 29.38
CA ILE A 112 12.49 -13.79 29.60
C ILE A 112 12.86 -12.47 28.88
N GLU A 113 14.16 -12.14 28.79
CA GLU A 113 14.63 -10.97 28.02
C GLU A 113 14.55 -11.17 26.50
N GLU A 114 14.56 -12.40 26.00
CA GLU A 114 14.51 -12.70 24.56
C GLU A 114 13.10 -12.99 24.02
N THR A 115 12.12 -13.29 24.87
CA THR A 115 10.76 -13.55 24.38
C THR A 115 10.13 -12.23 23.89
N PRO A 116 9.84 -12.07 22.58
CA PRO A 116 9.23 -10.86 22.09
C PRO A 116 7.81 -10.78 22.65
N SER A 117 7.47 -9.63 23.26
CA SER A 117 6.11 -9.36 23.75
C SER A 117 5.09 -9.56 22.61
N ALA A 118 3.83 -9.87 22.95
CA ALA A 118 2.78 -10.00 21.93
C ALA A 118 2.72 -8.74 21.04
N LEU A 119 2.83 -7.57 21.66
CA LEU A 119 2.87 -6.29 20.96
C LEU A 119 4.09 -6.14 20.04
N MET A 120 5.27 -6.63 20.43
CA MET A 120 6.47 -6.63 19.57
C MET A 120 6.28 -7.48 18.32
N LYS A 121 5.61 -8.64 18.46
CA LYS A 121 5.30 -9.51 17.31
C LYS A 121 4.31 -8.83 16.37
N ASP A 122 3.28 -8.19 16.92
CA ASP A 122 2.28 -7.48 16.12
C ASP A 122 2.87 -6.25 15.42
N ALA A 123 3.71 -5.46 16.12
CA ALA A 123 4.37 -4.28 15.58
C ALA A 123 5.26 -4.57 14.36
N ALA A 124 5.71 -5.82 14.18
CA ALA A 124 6.46 -6.24 13.00
C ALA A 124 5.60 -6.21 11.72
N PHE A 125 4.28 -6.32 11.86
CA PHE A 125 3.32 -6.35 10.74
C PHE A 125 2.41 -5.12 10.68
N ILE A 126 2.45 -4.23 11.69
CA ILE A 126 1.69 -2.98 11.69
C ILE A 126 2.43 -1.93 10.84
N PRO A 127 1.86 -1.50 9.71
CA PRO A 127 2.48 -0.46 8.90
C PRO A 127 2.44 0.89 9.63
N LEU A 128 3.47 1.70 9.42
CA LEU A 128 3.52 3.04 10.00
C LEU A 128 2.52 3.96 9.29
N ARG A 129 1.80 4.78 10.05
CA ARG A 129 0.92 5.83 9.53
C ARG A 129 1.70 6.83 8.67
N LEU A 130 1.09 7.28 7.58
CA LEU A 130 1.71 8.28 6.69
C LEU A 130 1.77 9.65 7.40
N ASP A 131 2.93 10.28 7.35
CA ASP A 131 3.12 11.69 7.68
C ASP A 131 2.57 12.62 6.57
N GLU A 132 2.69 13.94 6.76
CA GLU A 132 2.16 14.93 5.81
C GLU A 132 2.88 14.90 4.45
N ASP A 133 4.19 14.71 4.45
CA ASP A 133 5.00 14.65 3.24
C ASP A 133 4.70 13.36 2.45
N GLU A 134 4.62 12.23 3.15
CA GLU A 134 4.24 10.93 2.59
C GLU A 134 2.80 10.96 2.05
N ARG A 135 1.88 11.70 2.68
CA ARG A 135 0.53 11.92 2.14
C ARG A 135 0.55 12.71 0.83
N ALA A 136 1.42 13.71 0.69
CA ALA A 136 1.58 14.41 -0.57
C ALA A 136 2.12 13.48 -1.68
N LEU A 137 3.12 12.65 -1.37
CA LEU A 137 3.64 11.63 -2.27
C LEU A 137 2.58 10.59 -2.67
N PHE A 138 1.76 10.17 -1.71
CA PHE A 138 0.65 9.26 -1.94
C PHE A 138 -0.37 9.85 -2.93
N ASN A 139 -0.79 11.10 -2.72
CA ASN A 139 -1.76 11.76 -3.60
C ASN A 139 -1.23 11.91 -5.03
N LEU A 140 0.06 12.20 -5.15
CA LEU A 140 0.75 12.26 -6.44
C LEU A 140 0.72 10.91 -7.16
N LEU A 141 1.04 9.82 -6.43
CA LEU A 141 0.97 8.46 -6.97
C LEU A 141 -0.44 8.10 -7.41
N ASP A 142 -1.44 8.37 -6.57
CA ASP A 142 -2.83 8.04 -6.88
C ASP A 142 -3.31 8.81 -8.11
N ALA A 143 -2.97 10.09 -8.23
CA ALA A 143 -3.24 10.89 -9.43
C ALA A 143 -2.55 10.34 -10.68
N ALA A 144 -1.27 9.93 -10.59
CA ALA A 144 -0.55 9.34 -11.71
C ALA A 144 -1.16 8.00 -12.16
N LEU A 145 -1.56 7.15 -11.21
CA LEU A 145 -2.20 5.86 -11.51
C LEU A 145 -3.62 6.03 -12.07
N ASN A 146 -4.36 7.06 -11.66
CA ASN A 146 -5.67 7.39 -12.21
C ASN A 146 -5.60 7.72 -13.71
N VAL A 147 -4.58 8.47 -14.13
CA VAL A 147 -4.37 8.85 -15.55
C VAL A 147 -3.69 7.74 -16.35
N SER A 148 -3.10 6.75 -15.67
CA SER A 148 -2.40 5.65 -16.33
C SER A 148 -3.35 4.62 -16.94
N GLU A 149 -3.16 4.36 -18.22
CA GLU A 149 -3.81 3.29 -19.01
C GLU A 149 -2.92 2.02 -19.07
N TYR A 150 -2.02 1.84 -18.08
CA TYR A 150 -1.00 0.78 -18.09
C TYR A 150 -1.58 -0.61 -18.41
N THR A 151 -2.57 -1.04 -17.65
CA THR A 151 -3.19 -2.37 -17.81
C THR A 151 -3.83 -2.50 -19.19
N ASP A 152 -4.53 -1.46 -19.65
CA ASP A 152 -5.25 -1.48 -20.92
C ASP A 152 -4.28 -1.60 -22.11
N LYS A 153 -3.08 -1.01 -22.02
CA LYS A 153 -2.09 -1.06 -23.11
C LYS A 153 -1.18 -2.29 -23.05
N VAL A 154 -0.88 -2.80 -21.87
CA VAL A 154 -0.03 -3.99 -21.69
C VAL A 154 -0.82 -5.28 -21.96
N ASP A 155 -2.10 -5.35 -21.59
CA ASP A 155 -2.92 -6.57 -21.68
C ASP A 155 -3.51 -6.84 -23.08
N VAL A 156 -3.27 -5.96 -24.06
CA VAL A 156 -3.75 -6.15 -25.43
C VAL A 156 -2.87 -7.16 -26.19
N LEU A 157 -3.49 -8.04 -26.98
CA LEU A 157 -2.78 -8.86 -27.97
C LEU A 157 -2.22 -7.97 -29.08
N SER A 158 -0.91 -7.80 -29.11
CA SER A 158 -0.22 -6.95 -30.09
C SER A 158 0.89 -7.71 -30.80
N TYR A 159 1.17 -7.32 -32.04
CA TYR A 159 2.32 -7.79 -32.80
C TYR A 159 3.66 -7.22 -32.30
N ARG A 160 3.63 -6.21 -31.40
CA ARG A 160 4.85 -5.66 -30.78
C ARG A 160 5.33 -6.54 -29.63
N SER A 161 6.65 -6.57 -29.41
CA SER A 161 7.24 -7.32 -28.30
C SER A 161 6.66 -6.86 -26.95
N PRO A 162 6.15 -7.77 -26.10
CA PRO A 162 5.56 -7.43 -24.80
C PRO A 162 6.47 -6.55 -23.94
N VAL A 163 7.76 -6.89 -23.88
CA VAL A 163 8.79 -6.21 -23.08
C VAL A 163 8.93 -4.73 -23.45
N LYS A 164 9.01 -4.40 -24.75
CA LYS A 164 9.15 -3.00 -25.18
C LYS A 164 7.93 -2.15 -24.83
N ARG A 165 6.73 -2.74 -24.83
CA ARG A 165 5.51 -2.02 -24.45
C ARG A 165 5.51 -1.72 -22.96
N VAL A 166 5.84 -2.71 -22.13
CA VAL A 166 5.97 -2.54 -20.69
C VAL A 166 7.00 -1.45 -20.37
N ILE A 167 8.17 -1.47 -21.02
CA ILE A 167 9.18 -0.42 -20.86
C ILE A 167 8.63 0.96 -21.24
N HIS A 168 7.86 1.06 -22.32
CA HIS A 168 7.26 2.32 -22.74
C HIS A 168 6.27 2.84 -21.68
N GLU A 169 5.35 2.02 -21.21
CA GLU A 169 4.34 2.41 -20.22
C GLU A 169 4.96 2.72 -18.84
N LEU A 170 6.02 2.02 -18.45
CA LEU A 170 6.79 2.34 -17.25
C LEU A 170 7.43 3.73 -17.36
N ASN A 171 8.06 4.03 -18.50
CA ASN A 171 8.66 5.34 -18.74
C ASN A 171 7.60 6.45 -18.78
N GLU A 172 6.42 6.21 -19.38
CA GLU A 172 5.30 7.17 -19.33
C GLU A 172 4.86 7.41 -17.89
N THR A 173 4.65 6.35 -17.10
CA THR A 173 4.22 6.46 -15.70
C THR A 173 5.27 7.20 -14.85
N PHE A 174 6.56 6.89 -15.01
CA PHE A 174 7.63 7.58 -14.30
C PHE A 174 7.78 9.05 -14.73
N GLY A 175 7.54 9.34 -16.01
CA GLY A 175 7.45 10.70 -16.53
C GLY A 175 6.33 11.50 -15.88
N VAL A 176 5.12 10.92 -15.78
CA VAL A 176 3.98 11.55 -15.10
C VAL A 176 4.26 11.79 -13.62
N LEU A 177 4.78 10.80 -12.90
CA LEU A 177 5.17 10.95 -11.49
C LEU A 177 6.17 12.10 -11.29
N SER A 178 7.21 12.15 -12.13
CA SER A 178 8.24 13.19 -12.06
C SER A 178 7.68 14.57 -12.42
N GLY A 179 6.78 14.63 -13.41
CA GLY A 179 6.10 15.86 -13.82
C GLY A 179 5.17 16.42 -12.75
N LEU A 180 4.36 15.56 -12.11
CA LEU A 180 3.51 15.95 -10.99
C LEU A 180 4.35 16.39 -9.78
N MET A 181 5.53 15.80 -9.58
CA MET A 181 6.42 16.21 -8.50
C MET A 181 6.93 17.65 -8.71
N ILE A 182 7.24 18.05 -9.95
CA ILE A 182 7.60 19.44 -10.27
C ILE A 182 6.45 20.40 -9.94
N ALA A 183 5.21 19.99 -10.19
CA ALA A 183 4.04 20.81 -9.91
C ALA A 183 3.78 20.96 -8.40
N ASN A 184 4.01 19.90 -7.61
CA ASN A 184 3.83 19.90 -6.16
C ASN A 184 4.96 20.62 -5.42
N ASP A 185 6.22 20.30 -5.76
CA ASP A 185 7.42 20.96 -5.24
C ASP A 185 8.44 21.18 -6.36
N PHE A 186 8.49 22.42 -6.84
CA PHE A 186 9.38 22.81 -7.93
C PHE A 186 10.86 22.53 -7.62
N ARG A 187 11.31 22.68 -6.37
CA ARG A 187 12.72 22.48 -6.01
C ARG A 187 13.07 21.00 -6.04
N GLN A 188 12.23 20.17 -5.44
CA GLN A 188 12.44 18.72 -5.44
C GLN A 188 12.26 18.12 -6.84
N GLY A 189 11.18 18.47 -7.54
CA GLY A 189 10.92 17.99 -8.89
C GLY A 189 12.00 18.39 -9.90
N ARG A 190 12.52 19.62 -9.83
CA ARG A 190 13.65 20.04 -10.69
C ARG A 190 14.89 19.18 -10.46
N ARG A 191 15.18 18.80 -9.21
CA ARG A 191 16.30 17.89 -8.89
C ARG A 191 16.10 16.48 -9.40
N LEU A 192 14.87 16.03 -9.61
CA LEU A 192 14.56 14.70 -10.16
C LEU A 192 14.68 14.69 -11.69
N VAL A 193 14.27 15.77 -12.36
CA VAL A 193 14.19 15.80 -13.83
C VAL A 193 15.44 16.38 -14.50
N GLN A 194 16.13 17.32 -13.87
CA GLN A 194 17.26 18.01 -14.50
C GLN A 194 18.48 17.09 -14.61
N ASP A 195 18.84 16.73 -15.85
CA ASP A 195 20.03 15.96 -16.24
C ASP A 195 20.17 14.58 -15.57
N LYS A 196 19.05 13.98 -15.14
CA LYS A 196 19.02 12.69 -14.46
C LYS A 196 18.24 11.64 -15.22
N GLN A 197 18.72 10.41 -15.16
CA GLN A 197 17.97 9.23 -15.59
C GLN A 197 17.09 8.72 -14.45
N PHE A 198 16.09 7.90 -14.76
CA PHE A 198 15.21 7.33 -13.73
C PHE A 198 15.97 6.54 -12.66
N LYS A 199 17.08 5.90 -13.05
CA LYS A 199 17.98 5.19 -12.13
C LYS A 199 18.55 6.09 -11.04
N ASP A 200 18.87 7.34 -11.35
CA ASP A 200 19.43 8.30 -10.38
C ASP A 200 18.39 8.74 -9.33
N ASN A 201 17.12 8.41 -9.56
CA ASN A 201 15.98 8.69 -8.70
C ASN A 201 15.36 7.42 -8.11
N GLU A 202 16.13 6.32 -8.03
CA GLU A 202 15.68 5.04 -7.48
C GLU A 202 14.96 5.21 -6.12
N ASP A 203 15.56 5.95 -5.19
CA ASP A 203 15.03 6.13 -3.84
C ASP A 203 13.65 6.78 -3.85
N PHE A 204 13.43 7.75 -4.75
CA PHE A 204 12.14 8.41 -4.90
C PHE A 204 11.06 7.43 -5.37
N PHE A 205 11.31 6.69 -6.45
CA PHE A 205 10.31 5.73 -6.96
C PHE A 205 10.03 4.62 -5.95
N ARG A 206 11.07 4.10 -5.29
CA ARG A 206 10.93 3.10 -4.23
C ARG A 206 10.09 3.60 -3.07
N GLN A 207 10.31 4.83 -2.63
CA GLN A 207 9.54 5.46 -1.56
C GLN A 207 8.08 5.63 -1.98
N VAL A 208 7.81 6.17 -3.17
CA VAL A 208 6.45 6.41 -3.66
C VAL A 208 5.65 5.10 -3.74
N PHE A 209 6.21 4.04 -4.33
CA PHE A 209 5.52 2.75 -4.43
C PHE A 209 5.42 2.00 -3.09
N GLU A 210 6.37 2.19 -2.17
CA GLU A 210 6.24 1.71 -0.79
C GLU A 210 5.06 2.38 -0.08
N ILE A 211 4.97 3.71 -0.15
CA ILE A 211 3.88 4.50 0.45
C ILE A 211 2.52 4.05 -0.09
N GLY A 212 2.40 3.88 -1.41
CA GLY A 212 1.16 3.38 -2.02
C GLY A 212 0.72 2.02 -1.48
N ARG A 213 1.67 1.09 -1.28
CA ARG A 213 1.38 -0.22 -0.70
C ARG A 213 1.06 -0.15 0.78
N ARG A 214 1.82 0.62 1.55
CA ARG A 214 1.57 0.85 2.98
C ARG A 214 0.20 1.47 3.22
N TYR A 215 -0.18 2.48 2.43
CA TYR A 215 -1.50 3.10 2.49
C TYR A 215 -2.62 2.09 2.26
N LYS A 216 -2.49 1.23 1.24
CA LYS A 216 -3.48 0.19 0.94
C LYS A 216 -3.63 -0.83 2.08
N ILE A 217 -2.52 -1.24 2.70
CA ILE A 217 -2.56 -2.17 3.85
C ILE A 217 -3.32 -1.55 5.02
N MET A 218 -3.07 -0.27 5.32
CA MET A 218 -3.78 0.45 6.39
C MET A 218 -5.25 0.75 6.04
N ASN A 219 -5.58 0.88 4.75
CA ASN A 219 -6.90 1.28 4.27
C ASN A 219 -7.42 0.29 3.19
N PRO A 220 -7.82 -0.93 3.57
CA PRO A 220 -8.21 -1.96 2.60
C PRO A 220 -9.36 -1.56 1.66
N GLU A 221 -10.26 -0.69 2.11
CA GLU A 221 -11.40 -0.21 1.32
C GLU A 221 -11.05 0.84 0.25
N ARG A 222 -9.85 1.44 0.31
CA ARG A 222 -9.42 2.52 -0.60
C ARG A 222 -8.56 2.00 -1.76
N MET A 223 -8.31 2.84 -2.77
CA MET A 223 -7.53 2.50 -3.99
C MET A 223 -7.99 1.21 -4.70
N ARG A 224 -9.30 0.95 -4.82
CA ARG A 224 -9.79 -0.32 -5.39
C ARG A 224 -9.27 -0.58 -6.81
N ASN A 225 -9.26 0.45 -7.67
CA ASN A 225 -8.83 0.32 -9.07
C ASN A 225 -7.30 0.53 -9.24
N ASN A 226 -6.76 1.59 -8.63
CA ASN A 226 -5.37 1.99 -8.83
C ASN A 226 -4.36 1.04 -8.21
N TYR A 227 -4.72 0.39 -7.09
CA TYR A 227 -3.81 -0.55 -6.45
C TYR A 227 -3.50 -1.75 -7.34
N GLY A 228 -4.51 -2.31 -8.02
CA GLY A 228 -4.32 -3.41 -8.97
C GLY A 228 -3.36 -3.03 -10.09
N LYS A 229 -3.59 -1.87 -10.73
CA LYS A 229 -2.69 -1.32 -11.76
C LYS A 229 -1.25 -1.18 -11.25
N MET A 230 -1.07 -0.62 -10.06
CA MET A 230 0.24 -0.47 -9.43
C MET A 230 0.93 -1.82 -9.21
N ILE A 231 0.20 -2.84 -8.74
CA ILE A 231 0.77 -4.16 -8.52
C ILE A 231 1.20 -4.81 -9.83
N TYR A 232 0.40 -4.74 -10.89
CA TYR A 232 0.80 -5.24 -12.21
C TYR A 232 2.04 -4.54 -12.74
N LEU A 233 2.08 -3.21 -12.62
CA LEU A 233 3.25 -2.41 -12.97
C LEU A 233 4.50 -2.85 -12.21
N LEU A 234 4.40 -3.07 -10.90
CA LEU A 234 5.53 -3.50 -10.05
C LEU A 234 5.97 -4.94 -10.33
N GLN A 235 5.04 -5.84 -10.66
CA GLN A 235 5.35 -7.21 -11.04
C GLN A 235 6.20 -7.23 -12.33
N ASP A 236 5.74 -6.49 -13.33
CA ASP A 236 6.42 -6.35 -14.61
C ASP A 236 7.77 -5.65 -14.47
N ALA A 237 7.85 -4.59 -13.67
CA ALA A 237 9.12 -3.91 -13.36
C ALA A 237 10.16 -4.83 -12.71
N ASN A 238 9.74 -5.93 -12.07
CA ASN A 238 10.64 -6.89 -11.44
C ASN A 238 11.04 -8.05 -12.36
N LEU A 239 10.49 -8.14 -13.58
CA LEU A 239 10.95 -9.08 -14.60
C LEU A 239 12.40 -8.77 -14.95
N ARG A 240 13.23 -9.83 -15.06
CA ARG A 240 14.70 -9.69 -15.18
C ARG A 240 15.13 -8.75 -16.30
N GLU A 241 14.50 -8.85 -17.47
CA GLU A 241 14.83 -8.04 -18.65
C GLU A 241 14.51 -6.55 -18.44
N ILE A 242 13.37 -6.26 -17.81
CA ILE A 242 12.91 -4.89 -17.54
C ILE A 242 13.70 -4.29 -16.37
N ARG A 243 13.95 -5.07 -15.32
CA ARG A 243 14.80 -4.66 -14.20
C ARG A 243 16.22 -4.33 -14.65
N ASN A 244 16.78 -5.11 -15.59
CA ASN A 244 18.09 -4.82 -16.18
C ASN A 244 18.08 -3.52 -16.99
N TYR A 245 16.98 -3.25 -17.71
CA TYR A 245 16.81 -1.99 -18.45
C TYR A 245 16.68 -0.78 -17.50
N LEU A 246 15.83 -0.86 -16.49
CA LEU A 246 15.64 0.21 -15.49
C LEU A 246 16.90 0.45 -14.68
N GLY A 247 17.63 -0.61 -14.35
CA GLY A 247 18.86 -0.55 -13.57
C GLY A 247 18.65 -0.41 -12.05
N PHE A 248 17.41 -0.51 -11.58
CA PHE A 248 17.02 -0.48 -10.16
C PHE A 248 15.75 -1.30 -9.89
N SER A 249 15.39 -1.50 -8.62
CA SER A 249 14.12 -2.12 -8.23
C SER A 249 13.15 -1.06 -7.72
N CYS A 250 11.90 -1.09 -8.18
CA CYS A 250 10.84 -0.19 -7.69
C CYS A 250 10.26 -0.63 -6.33
N VAL A 251 10.70 -1.78 -5.80
CA VAL A 251 10.11 -2.39 -4.59
C VAL A 251 11.04 -2.19 -3.39
N ALA A 252 10.57 -1.43 -2.40
CA ALA A 252 11.17 -1.36 -1.06
C ALA A 252 10.42 -2.25 -0.05
N PRO A 253 11.03 -2.66 1.08
CA PRO A 253 10.31 -3.22 2.21
C PRO A 253 9.30 -2.22 2.79
N ILE A 254 8.17 -2.70 3.32
CA ILE A 254 7.17 -1.85 3.97
C ILE A 254 7.73 -1.31 5.29
N LYS A 255 7.57 -0.01 5.53
CA LYS A 255 7.91 0.60 6.82
C LYS A 255 6.85 0.23 7.86
N THR A 256 7.28 -0.43 8.92
CA THR A 256 6.44 -0.85 10.05
C THR A 256 6.85 -0.14 11.32
N VAL A 257 6.00 -0.21 12.35
CA VAL A 257 6.31 0.34 13.67
C VAL A 257 7.59 -0.28 14.23
N ALA A 258 7.75 -1.60 14.10
CA ALA A 258 8.96 -2.28 14.54
C ALA A 258 10.20 -1.87 13.72
N SER A 259 10.09 -1.65 12.40
CA SER A 259 11.25 -1.25 11.60
C SER A 259 11.78 0.13 12.03
N LEU A 260 10.87 1.08 12.31
CA LEU A 260 11.26 2.41 12.79
C LEU A 260 11.90 2.34 14.18
N LEU A 261 11.24 1.65 15.12
CA LEU A 261 11.76 1.53 16.49
C LEU A 261 13.09 0.77 16.55
N LYS A 262 13.29 -0.21 15.66
CA LYS A 262 14.58 -0.91 15.51
C LYS A 262 15.67 0.01 14.98
N GLU A 263 15.37 0.84 13.98
CA GLU A 263 16.32 1.82 13.43
C GLU A 263 16.70 2.89 14.46
N ARG A 264 15.77 3.29 15.34
CA ARG A 264 16.02 4.28 16.40
C ARG A 264 16.51 3.70 17.73
N HIS A 265 16.73 2.39 17.81
CA HIS A 265 17.14 1.67 19.02
C HIS A 265 16.18 1.81 20.22
N ALA A 266 14.87 1.83 19.96
CA ALA A 266 13.82 2.02 20.97
C ALA A 266 12.77 0.89 20.98
N LEU A 267 13.18 -0.33 20.66
CA LEU A 267 12.28 -1.50 20.66
C LEU A 267 11.72 -1.83 22.05
N ASP A 268 12.45 -1.48 23.11
CA ASP A 268 12.04 -1.71 24.49
C ASP A 268 10.75 -0.97 24.86
N MET A 269 10.41 0.11 24.14
CA MET A 269 9.13 0.81 24.29
C MET A 269 7.94 -0.15 24.16
N LEU A 270 8.02 -1.15 23.28
CA LEU A 270 6.95 -2.13 23.04
C LEU A 270 6.80 -3.17 24.15
N ARG A 271 7.69 -3.17 25.15
CA ARG A 271 7.61 -3.99 26.37
C ARG A 271 6.95 -3.24 27.52
N ASP A 272 6.82 -1.93 27.42
CA ASP A 272 6.21 -1.10 28.45
C ASP A 272 4.69 -1.34 28.52
N SER A 273 4.18 -1.63 29.72
CA SER A 273 2.74 -1.87 29.92
C SER A 273 1.88 -0.65 29.59
N ARG A 274 2.46 0.55 29.62
CA ARG A 274 1.78 1.78 29.18
C ARG A 274 1.42 1.76 27.71
N CYS A 275 2.11 0.97 26.88
CA CYS A 275 1.76 0.83 25.46
C CYS A 275 0.38 0.20 25.29
N GLU A 276 0.01 -0.78 26.10
CA GLU A 276 -1.32 -1.41 26.04
C GLU A 276 -2.42 -0.39 26.36
N ALA A 277 -2.23 0.41 27.41
CA ALA A 277 -3.14 1.49 27.75
C ALA A 277 -3.22 2.55 26.64
N ALA A 278 -2.07 2.96 26.09
CA ALA A 278 -1.97 3.96 25.04
C ALA A 278 -2.62 3.51 23.72
N THR A 279 -2.61 2.21 23.39
CA THR A 279 -3.14 1.71 22.11
C THR A 279 -4.55 1.13 22.22
N SER A 280 -5.04 0.90 23.43
CA SER A 280 -6.37 0.36 23.70
C SER A 280 -7.51 1.12 22.98
N VAL A 281 -8.57 0.36 22.64
CA VAL A 281 -9.68 0.80 21.80
C VAL A 281 -10.98 0.80 22.61
N ALA A 282 -11.54 1.99 22.85
CA ALA A 282 -12.81 2.14 23.58
C ALA A 282 -14.01 1.49 22.87
N ALA A 283 -13.98 1.39 21.54
CA ALA A 283 -15.10 0.93 20.71
C ALA A 283 -15.48 -0.56 20.92
N VAL A 284 -14.69 -1.31 21.68
CA VAL A 284 -14.94 -2.73 21.98
C VAL A 284 -15.89 -2.92 23.15
N ASP A 285 -16.02 -1.91 24.02
CA ASP A 285 -16.77 -2.00 25.27
C ASP A 285 -18.06 -1.16 25.20
N PRO A 286 -19.24 -1.80 25.04
CA PRO A 286 -20.52 -1.11 25.02
C PRO A 286 -20.85 -0.37 26.31
N ASP A 287 -20.36 -0.87 27.46
CA ASP A 287 -20.62 -0.29 28.77
C ASP A 287 -19.80 0.99 28.95
N LEU A 288 -18.56 1.00 28.44
CA LEU A 288 -17.71 2.18 28.40
C LEU A 288 -18.29 3.29 27.51
N LEU A 289 -18.92 2.92 26.39
CA LEU A 289 -19.59 3.87 25.49
C LEU A 289 -20.89 4.44 26.09
N ALA A 290 -21.54 3.70 26.99
CA ALA A 290 -22.79 4.11 27.62
C ALA A 290 -22.58 5.11 28.78
N ASP A 291 -21.41 5.13 29.43
CA ASP A 291 -21.07 6.08 30.50
C ASP A 291 -20.08 7.16 30.04
N PRO A 292 -20.52 8.43 29.85
CA PRO A 292 -19.65 9.53 29.49
C PRO A 292 -18.50 9.77 30.47
N THR A 293 -18.69 9.48 31.75
CA THR A 293 -17.66 9.69 32.79
C THR A 293 -16.55 8.64 32.67
N ALA A 294 -16.93 7.38 32.50
CA ALA A 294 -15.97 6.30 32.26
C ALA A 294 -15.20 6.52 30.95
N LEU A 295 -15.87 6.95 29.89
CA LEU A 295 -15.23 7.29 28.62
C LEU A 295 -14.20 8.43 28.76
N GLN A 296 -14.55 9.48 29.52
CA GLN A 296 -13.63 10.59 29.77
C GLN A 296 -12.41 10.16 30.60
N ARG A 297 -12.59 9.29 31.61
CA ARG A 297 -11.47 8.73 32.38
C ARG A 297 -10.57 7.87 31.48
N PHE A 298 -11.16 7.00 30.68
CA PHE A 298 -10.42 6.19 29.72
C PHE A 298 -9.58 7.06 28.76
N ALA A 299 -10.18 8.12 28.21
CA ALA A 299 -9.46 9.05 27.33
C ALA A 299 -8.32 9.77 28.04
N HIS A 300 -8.53 10.18 29.29
CA HIS A 300 -7.50 10.78 30.13
C HIS A 300 -6.35 9.81 30.43
N ASP A 301 -6.65 8.59 30.83
CA ASP A 301 -5.65 7.56 31.17
C ASP A 301 -4.82 7.17 29.94
N LYS A 302 -5.47 7.04 28.78
CA LYS A 302 -4.81 6.84 27.49
C LYS A 302 -3.86 7.99 27.16
N GLN A 303 -4.31 9.24 27.31
CA GLN A 303 -3.49 10.42 27.05
C GLN A 303 -2.29 10.49 28.02
N GLN A 304 -2.50 10.20 29.30
CA GLN A 304 -1.45 10.18 30.31
C GLN A 304 -0.41 9.08 30.02
N ALA A 305 -0.84 7.91 29.54
CA ALA A 305 0.06 6.85 29.12
C ALA A 305 0.91 7.27 27.91
N ILE A 306 0.31 7.92 26.91
CA ILE A 306 1.03 8.46 25.74
C ILE A 306 2.06 9.50 26.18
N GLU A 307 1.69 10.45 27.03
CA GLU A 307 2.60 11.49 27.52
C GLU A 307 3.74 10.92 28.35
N GLY A 308 3.47 9.92 29.18
CA GLY A 308 4.48 9.19 29.93
C GLY A 308 5.49 8.49 29.02
N LEU A 309 5.01 7.78 27.99
CA LEU A 309 5.86 7.11 27.00
C LEU A 309 6.71 8.10 26.20
N VAL A 310 6.11 9.20 25.74
CA VAL A 310 6.83 10.24 25.00
C VAL A 310 7.96 10.81 25.86
N ARG A 311 7.68 11.12 27.13
CA ARG A 311 8.67 11.70 28.03
C ARG A 311 9.86 10.77 28.30
N ASP A 312 9.63 9.47 28.43
CA ASP A 312 10.68 8.52 28.84
C ASP A 312 11.49 8.00 27.64
N TYR A 313 10.88 7.86 26.47
CA TYR A 313 11.51 7.31 25.27
C TYR A 313 11.95 8.36 24.24
N ALA A 314 11.58 9.64 24.42
CA ALA A 314 12.11 10.72 23.58
C ALA A 314 13.63 10.83 23.75
N SER A 315 14.33 10.80 22.61
CA SER A 315 15.79 10.83 22.57
C SER A 315 16.26 11.59 21.34
N ALA A 316 17.58 11.80 21.21
CA ALA A 316 18.12 12.44 20.02
C ALA A 316 17.88 11.62 18.73
N SER A 317 17.67 10.30 18.85
CA SER A 317 17.37 9.42 17.71
C SER A 317 15.88 9.23 17.46
N LEU A 318 15.03 9.40 18.48
CA LEU A 318 13.58 9.17 18.38
C LEU A 318 12.82 10.42 18.83
N SER A 319 12.15 11.07 17.88
CA SER A 319 11.39 12.30 18.16
C SER A 319 10.08 12.00 18.87
N GLU A 320 9.55 13.00 19.59
CA GLU A 320 8.24 12.86 20.21
C GLU A 320 7.12 12.61 19.19
N GLU A 321 7.25 13.17 17.98
CA GLU A 321 6.31 13.00 16.89
C GLU A 321 6.35 11.56 16.36
N GLU A 322 7.55 10.98 16.21
CA GLU A 322 7.72 9.58 15.80
C GLU A 322 7.11 8.62 16.84
N ILE A 323 7.26 8.88 18.14
CA ILE A 323 6.63 8.08 19.20
C ILE A 323 5.10 8.12 19.08
N ARG A 324 4.53 9.33 18.97
CA ARG A 324 3.09 9.52 18.80
C ARG A 324 2.58 8.85 17.53
N LEU A 325 3.35 8.91 16.45
CA LEU A 325 3.03 8.25 15.17
C LEU A 325 3.01 6.73 15.31
N CYS A 326 3.99 6.13 16.00
CA CYS A 326 4.02 4.70 16.32
C CYS A 326 2.78 4.27 17.10
N LEU A 327 2.48 4.96 18.21
CA LEU A 327 1.34 4.64 19.07
C LEU A 327 0.00 4.79 18.32
N ALA A 328 -0.13 5.85 17.51
CA ALA A 328 -1.29 6.05 16.66
C ALA A 328 -1.44 4.92 15.62
N SER A 329 -0.35 4.49 14.99
CA SER A 329 -0.36 3.40 14.00
C SER A 329 -0.83 2.07 14.61
N ILE A 330 -0.37 1.77 15.84
CA ILE A 330 -0.84 0.59 16.58
C ILE A 330 -2.32 0.74 16.96
N SER A 331 -2.72 1.90 17.49
CA SER A 331 -4.12 2.17 17.86
C SER A 331 -5.07 2.04 16.67
N ASP A 332 -4.68 2.53 15.49
CA ASP A 332 -5.45 2.41 14.24
C ASP A 332 -5.61 0.94 13.83
N SER A 333 -4.51 0.16 13.88
CA SER A 333 -4.54 -1.28 13.59
C SER A 333 -5.42 -2.06 14.55
N GLN A 334 -5.29 -1.81 15.86
CA GLN A 334 -6.14 -2.43 16.88
C GLN A 334 -7.60 -2.03 16.69
N SER A 335 -7.88 -0.77 16.37
CA SER A 335 -9.26 -0.30 16.12
C SER A 335 -9.87 -0.99 14.89
N TYR A 336 -9.09 -1.19 13.83
CA TYR A 336 -9.53 -1.91 12.64
C TYR A 336 -9.80 -3.40 12.95
N LEU A 337 -8.91 -4.07 13.68
CA LEU A 337 -9.11 -5.47 14.07
C LEU A 337 -10.32 -5.61 14.99
N ALA A 338 -10.47 -4.71 15.96
CA ALA A 338 -11.60 -4.67 16.88
C ALA A 338 -12.94 -4.54 16.14
N SER A 339 -13.06 -3.59 15.21
CA SER A 339 -14.31 -3.36 14.47
C SER A 339 -14.72 -4.55 13.60
N ASN A 340 -13.75 -5.25 13.01
CA ASN A 340 -14.01 -6.42 12.16
C ASN A 340 -14.21 -7.72 12.96
N ARG A 341 -13.58 -7.85 14.13
CA ARG A 341 -13.71 -9.04 15.00
C ARG A 341 -14.92 -8.99 15.92
N SER A 342 -15.30 -7.81 16.41
CA SER A 342 -16.38 -7.64 17.39
C SER A 342 -17.70 -8.30 16.96
N PRO A 343 -18.20 -8.12 15.72
CA PRO A 343 -19.40 -8.81 15.25
C PRO A 343 -19.29 -10.34 15.28
N ILE A 344 -18.11 -10.87 14.94
CA ILE A 344 -17.84 -12.31 14.92
C ILE A 344 -17.80 -12.87 16.34
N THR A 345 -17.07 -12.21 17.24
CA THR A 345 -17.00 -12.60 18.65
C THR A 345 -18.39 -12.60 19.29
N ARG A 346 -19.17 -11.53 19.06
CA ARG A 346 -20.54 -11.45 19.54
C ARG A 346 -21.43 -12.56 18.98
N MET A 347 -21.23 -12.96 17.72
CA MET A 347 -21.97 -14.08 17.14
C MET A 347 -21.58 -15.42 17.77
N ILE A 348 -20.31 -15.63 18.10
CA ILE A 348 -19.84 -16.83 18.81
C ILE A 348 -20.47 -16.91 20.20
N ASP A 349 -20.58 -15.79 20.92
CA ASP A 349 -21.19 -15.76 22.27
C ASP A 349 -22.70 -16.09 22.26
N TYR A 350 -23.37 -15.91 21.12
CA TYR A 350 -24.78 -16.25 20.94
C TYR A 350 -25.03 -17.71 20.47
N LEU A 351 -24.01 -18.41 20.00
CA LEU A 351 -24.07 -19.81 19.52
C LEU A 351 -23.74 -20.78 20.65
#